data_AF-A0AA97B5U0-F1
#
_entry.id   AF-A0AA97B5U0-F1
#
_cell.length_a   1.000
_cell.length_b   1.000
_cell.length_c   1.000
_cell.angle_alpha   90.00
_cell.angle_beta   90.00
_cell.angle_gamma   90.00
#
_symmetry.space_group_name_H-M   'P 1'
#
loop_
_entity.id
_entity.type
_entity.pdbx_description
1 polymer ?
#
loop_
_entity_poly.entity_id
_entity_poly.type
_entity_poly.pdbx_seq_one_letter_code
_entity_poly.pdbx_strand_id
1 'polypeptide(L)'
;MKLAPHLLVVALGLGLVGQALATELKHWPAEQAKALDAMIAANANKGNYAVFDMDNTSYRYDLEESLLPFMENKGLITRETLDPSLKLMPFKDTAEHKESLFSYYYRLCEVDDMVCYPWVAQVFSGFTLKELKGYVDELMASGKPVPTTYYDGDKVVNYNVNPPKIFTGQVELYNKLMENGIEVYVMTAASEELVRMVAADPKYGYNLKPQNIIGVTTLLKDRKTGELTTARKQITNGKYDEKANLSLEYTPYLWTPATWMAGKHAAILTYIDEWKKPVLVAGDTPSSDGYMLFHDVNVAKGGIHLWVNRKDKYMDQINGMMAKHAAAQAKEGLPVTADKNWVIVKPEDIQ
;
A
#
# COMPACT_ATOMS: atom_id res chain seq x y z
N MET A 1 -0.58 -42.23 62.50
CA MET A 1 0.84 -41.82 62.30
C MET A 1 1.47 -42.88 61.39
N LYS A 2 1.99 -42.66 60.17
CA LYS A 2 2.44 -41.49 59.38
C LYS A 2 2.14 -41.80 57.89
N LEU A 3 1.47 -40.89 57.17
CA LEU A 3 1.93 -40.09 56.00
C LEU A 3 2.32 -40.87 54.72
N ALA A 4 1.58 -40.56 53.64
CA ALA A 4 1.86 -40.86 52.23
C ALA A 4 3.02 -40.01 51.66
N PRO A 5 3.50 -40.32 50.43
CA PRO A 5 3.27 -39.36 49.34
C PRO A 5 3.01 -39.98 47.94
N HIS A 6 2.39 -39.15 47.09
CA HIS A 6 2.12 -39.30 45.65
C HIS A 6 3.36 -39.09 44.76
N LEU A 7 3.36 -39.66 43.53
CA LEU A 7 3.91 -39.08 42.29
C LEU A 7 3.48 -39.96 41.08
N LEU A 8 2.58 -39.52 40.19
CA LEU A 8 2.74 -38.70 38.98
C LEU A 8 3.50 -39.40 37.83
N VAL A 9 2.79 -39.79 36.76
CA VAL A 9 3.37 -40.05 35.44
C VAL A 9 2.68 -39.15 34.42
N VAL A 10 3.48 -38.27 33.83
CA VAL A 10 3.11 -37.24 32.84
C VAL A 10 3.14 -37.84 31.43
N ALA A 11 2.15 -37.44 30.63
CA ALA A 11 2.02 -37.77 29.22
C ALA A 11 3.14 -37.13 28.37
N LEU A 12 3.77 -37.91 27.49
CA LEU A 12 4.56 -37.40 26.37
C LEU A 12 3.70 -37.40 25.10
N GLY A 13 3.26 -36.22 24.70
CA GLY A 13 2.72 -35.95 23.38
C GLY A 13 3.24 -34.58 22.95
N LEU A 14 4.42 -34.55 22.32
CA LEU A 14 5.00 -33.31 21.78
C LEU A 14 4.92 -33.38 20.25
N GLY A 15 4.21 -32.39 19.72
CA GLY A 15 3.88 -32.24 18.31
C GLY A 15 5.12 -32.06 17.44
N LEU A 16 5.11 -32.77 16.31
CA LEU A 16 5.85 -32.40 15.12
C LEU A 16 5.09 -31.24 14.45
N VAL A 17 5.31 -30.03 14.92
CA VAL A 17 5.00 -28.83 14.12
C VAL A 17 6.19 -28.63 13.20
N GLY A 18 5.96 -28.74 11.90
CA GLY A 18 6.99 -28.52 10.89
C GLY A 18 7.69 -27.19 11.13
N GLN A 19 9.01 -27.22 11.26
CA GLN A 19 9.83 -26.03 11.21
C GLN A 19 9.65 -25.42 9.82
N ALA A 20 8.81 -24.39 9.71
CA ALA A 20 8.86 -23.52 8.55
C ALA A 20 10.31 -23.01 8.44
N LEU A 21 10.94 -23.24 7.29
CA LEU A 21 12.27 -22.69 7.03
C LEU A 21 12.16 -21.16 7.09
N ALA A 22 13.07 -20.51 7.81
CA ALA A 22 13.09 -19.05 7.90
C ALA A 22 13.23 -18.43 6.50
N THR A 23 12.47 -17.38 6.24
CA THR A 23 12.49 -16.70 4.95
C THR A 23 13.84 -16.02 4.72
N GLU A 24 14.42 -16.25 3.53
CA GLU A 24 15.66 -15.63 3.07
C GLU A 24 15.35 -14.51 2.05
N LEU A 25 16.19 -13.48 2.01
CA LEU A 25 16.08 -12.37 1.04
C LEU A 25 16.84 -12.74 -0.24
N LYS A 26 16.29 -13.69 -1.03
CA LYS A 26 16.97 -14.26 -2.21
C LYS A 26 16.88 -13.36 -3.43
N HIS A 27 15.79 -12.61 -3.54
CA HIS A 27 15.54 -11.67 -4.64
C HIS A 27 15.92 -10.25 -4.20
N TRP A 28 17.10 -10.13 -3.62
CA TRP A 28 17.68 -8.85 -3.21
C TRP A 28 19.16 -8.84 -3.59
N PRO A 29 19.70 -7.71 -4.08
CA PRO A 29 21.14 -7.61 -4.26
C PRO A 29 21.85 -7.74 -2.91
N ALA A 30 23.03 -8.37 -2.91
CA ALA A 30 23.66 -8.88 -1.69
C ALA A 30 23.91 -7.81 -0.60
N GLU A 31 24.31 -6.60 -0.98
CA GLU A 31 24.57 -5.52 -0.02
C GLU A 31 23.26 -4.99 0.60
N GLN A 32 22.20 -4.89 -0.18
CA GLN A 32 20.87 -4.49 0.26
C GLN A 32 20.27 -5.55 1.19
N ALA A 33 20.36 -6.83 0.82
CA ALA A 33 19.94 -7.95 1.68
C ALA A 33 20.68 -7.92 3.03
N LYS A 34 21.99 -7.70 3.01
CA LYS A 34 22.82 -7.60 4.22
C LYS A 34 22.41 -6.42 5.11
N ALA A 35 22.12 -5.26 4.53
CA ALA A 35 21.64 -4.09 5.28
C ALA A 35 20.28 -4.36 5.94
N LEU A 36 19.34 -4.94 5.18
CA LEU A 36 18.02 -5.33 5.68
C LEU A 36 18.14 -6.37 6.80
N ASP A 37 18.95 -7.41 6.61
CA ASP A 37 19.18 -8.46 7.62
C ASP A 37 19.79 -7.91 8.91
N ALA A 38 20.74 -6.97 8.81
CA ALA A 38 21.32 -6.30 9.96
C ALA A 38 20.26 -5.49 10.74
N MET A 39 19.40 -4.75 10.04
CA MET A 39 18.32 -3.99 10.66
C MET A 39 17.30 -4.93 11.33
N ILE A 40 16.90 -6.01 10.65
CA ILE A 40 15.98 -7.02 11.18
C ILE A 40 16.56 -7.65 12.45
N ALA A 41 17.80 -8.13 12.41
CA ALA A 41 18.45 -8.75 13.56
C ALA A 41 18.56 -7.80 14.77
N ALA A 42 18.84 -6.51 14.52
CA ALA A 42 18.91 -5.50 15.57
C ALA A 42 17.54 -5.18 16.20
N ASN A 43 16.45 -5.41 15.48
CA ASN A 43 15.09 -4.97 15.84
C ASN A 43 14.09 -6.10 16.11
N ALA A 44 14.49 -7.36 15.91
CA ALA A 44 13.64 -8.54 16.06
C ALA A 44 13.03 -8.66 17.47
N ASN A 45 11.73 -8.99 17.52
CA ASN A 45 10.96 -9.28 18.74
C ASN A 45 10.98 -8.17 19.81
N LYS A 46 11.15 -6.91 19.38
CA LYS A 46 11.18 -5.73 20.28
C LYS A 46 9.91 -4.86 20.16
N GLY A 47 8.85 -5.38 19.55
CA GLY A 47 7.61 -4.64 19.30
C GLY A 47 7.79 -3.43 18.38
N ASN A 48 8.76 -3.53 17.45
CA ASN A 48 8.98 -2.55 16.39
C ASN A 48 8.07 -2.87 15.19
N TYR A 49 7.96 -1.91 14.27
CA TYR A 49 7.16 -2.08 13.05
C TYR A 49 7.83 -1.48 11.82
N ALA A 50 7.37 -1.91 10.64
CA ALA A 50 7.77 -1.42 9.33
C ALA A 50 6.55 -0.95 8.54
N VAL A 51 6.73 0.05 7.67
CA VAL A 51 5.68 0.64 6.84
C VAL A 51 6.10 0.58 5.38
N PHE A 52 5.18 0.17 4.51
CA PHE A 52 5.42 0.08 3.08
C PHE A 52 4.33 0.80 2.31
N ASP A 53 4.70 1.57 1.29
CA ASP A 53 3.77 1.85 0.20
C ASP A 53 3.43 0.56 -0.57
N MET A 54 2.32 0.55 -1.32
CA MET A 54 1.90 -0.62 -2.07
C MET A 54 2.28 -0.56 -3.55
N ASP A 55 1.65 0.34 -4.31
CA ASP A 55 1.82 0.45 -5.75
C ASP A 55 3.24 0.86 -6.10
N ASN A 56 3.88 0.17 -7.04
CA ASN A 56 5.30 0.31 -7.43
C ASN A 56 6.36 0.13 -6.33
N THR A 57 5.97 0.00 -5.06
CA THR A 57 6.87 -0.30 -3.95
C THR A 57 6.82 -1.78 -3.57
N SER A 58 5.63 -2.33 -3.31
CA SER A 58 5.44 -3.71 -2.84
C SER A 58 5.16 -4.69 -3.99
N TYR A 59 4.54 -4.21 -5.05
CA TYR A 59 4.50 -4.87 -6.37
C TYR A 59 4.86 -3.87 -7.45
N ARG A 60 5.25 -4.36 -8.62
CA ARG A 60 5.48 -3.53 -9.81
C ARG A 60 4.15 -3.05 -10.38
N TYR A 61 4.15 -1.84 -10.92
CA TYR A 61 2.98 -1.17 -11.51
C TYR A 61 1.92 -0.82 -10.46
N ASP A 62 0.74 -0.43 -10.91
CA ASP A 62 -0.26 0.25 -10.11
C ASP A 62 -1.62 -0.44 -10.25
N LEU A 63 -2.28 -0.69 -9.12
CA LEU A 63 -3.55 -1.40 -9.05
C LEU A 63 -4.70 -0.57 -9.61
N GLU A 64 -4.84 0.68 -9.21
CA GLU A 64 -6.01 1.48 -9.58
C GLU A 64 -5.89 2.00 -11.02
N GLU A 65 -4.69 2.43 -11.44
CA GLU A 65 -4.44 2.87 -12.82
C GLU A 65 -4.66 1.75 -13.85
N SER A 66 -4.51 0.48 -13.45
CA SER A 66 -4.76 -0.66 -14.34
C SER A 66 -6.18 -1.24 -14.17
N LEU A 67 -6.75 -1.22 -12.95
CA LEU A 67 -8.11 -1.68 -12.69
C LEU A 67 -9.17 -0.79 -13.35
N LEU A 68 -8.97 0.54 -13.35
CA LEU A 68 -9.88 1.49 -13.98
C LEU A 68 -10.11 1.16 -15.47
N PRO A 69 -9.09 1.16 -16.35
CA PRO A 69 -9.29 0.82 -17.76
C PRO A 69 -9.69 -0.64 -17.95
N PHE A 70 -9.35 -1.56 -17.03
CA PHE A 70 -9.76 -2.95 -17.12
C PHE A 70 -11.27 -3.11 -16.94
N MET A 71 -11.85 -2.43 -15.95
CA MET A 71 -13.28 -2.41 -15.71
C MET A 71 -14.03 -1.58 -16.76
N GLU A 72 -13.44 -0.48 -17.25
CA GLU A 72 -13.98 0.32 -18.34
C GLU A 72 -14.09 -0.49 -19.64
N ASN A 73 -13.04 -1.24 -20.02
CA ASN A 73 -13.05 -2.11 -21.20
C ASN A 73 -14.09 -3.23 -21.12
N LYS A 74 -14.51 -3.62 -19.91
CA LYS A 74 -15.58 -4.58 -19.66
C LYS A 74 -16.97 -3.95 -19.63
N GLY A 75 -17.08 -2.63 -19.77
CA GLY A 75 -18.34 -1.89 -19.66
C GLY A 75 -18.93 -1.87 -18.25
N LEU A 76 -18.11 -2.14 -17.23
CA LEU A 76 -18.55 -2.18 -15.83
C LEU A 76 -18.60 -0.77 -15.23
N ILE A 77 -17.58 0.03 -15.53
CA ILE A 77 -17.54 1.45 -15.18
C ILE A 77 -17.63 2.25 -16.46
N THR A 78 -18.67 3.06 -16.59
CA THR A 78 -18.87 3.99 -17.69
C THR A 78 -19.12 5.39 -17.14
N ARG A 79 -19.18 6.40 -18.02
CA ARG A 79 -19.51 7.77 -17.58
C ARG A 79 -20.93 7.90 -17.04
N GLU A 80 -21.82 7.03 -17.49
CA GLU A 80 -23.21 6.95 -17.04
C GLU A 80 -23.28 6.35 -15.64
N THR A 81 -22.46 5.34 -15.34
CA THR A 81 -22.42 4.70 -14.02
C THR A 81 -21.49 5.42 -13.03
N LEU A 82 -20.60 6.30 -13.50
CA LEU A 82 -19.74 7.12 -12.66
C LEU A 82 -20.57 7.96 -11.70
N ASP A 83 -20.23 7.90 -10.40
CA ASP A 83 -20.89 8.69 -9.37
C ASP A 83 -20.92 10.18 -9.77
N PRO A 84 -22.08 10.85 -9.72
CA PRO A 84 -22.20 12.25 -10.17
C PRO A 84 -21.24 13.21 -9.48
N SER A 85 -20.87 12.95 -8.21
CA SER A 85 -19.91 13.77 -7.46
C SER A 85 -18.49 13.74 -8.06
N LEU A 86 -18.18 12.76 -8.90
CA LEU A 86 -16.86 12.59 -9.54
C LEU A 86 -16.78 13.25 -10.93
N LYS A 87 -17.86 13.86 -11.42
CA LYS A 87 -17.91 14.62 -12.68
C LYS A 87 -17.43 16.07 -12.47
N LEU A 88 -16.22 16.22 -11.95
CA LEU A 88 -15.60 17.49 -11.54
C LEU A 88 -15.41 18.52 -12.67
N MET A 89 -15.25 18.07 -13.91
CA MET A 89 -15.06 18.90 -15.09
C MET A 89 -15.72 18.25 -16.32
N PRO A 90 -15.95 18.98 -17.41
CA PRO A 90 -16.48 18.39 -18.64
C PRO A 90 -15.54 17.31 -19.21
N PHE A 91 -16.13 16.28 -19.81
CA PHE A 91 -15.40 15.34 -20.67
C PHE A 91 -14.98 16.04 -21.96
N LYS A 92 -13.75 15.77 -22.41
CA LYS A 92 -13.16 16.34 -23.63
C LYS A 92 -13.50 15.45 -24.83
N ASP A 93 -14.78 15.41 -25.21
CA ASP A 93 -15.24 14.65 -26.38
C ASP A 93 -14.97 15.38 -27.69
N THR A 94 -14.69 14.62 -28.76
CA THR A 94 -14.73 15.10 -30.15
C THR A 94 -15.81 14.34 -30.94
N ALA A 95 -15.97 14.66 -32.23
CA ALA A 95 -16.88 13.91 -33.10
C ALA A 95 -16.39 12.46 -33.34
N GLU A 96 -15.07 12.24 -33.27
CA GLU A 96 -14.40 10.97 -33.57
C GLU A 96 -13.99 10.20 -32.31
N HIS A 97 -13.96 10.83 -31.13
CA HIS A 97 -13.47 10.22 -29.90
C HIS A 97 -14.32 10.57 -28.68
N LYS A 98 -14.61 9.55 -27.88
CA LYS A 98 -15.15 9.67 -26.54
C LYS A 98 -14.04 9.41 -25.54
N GLU A 99 -13.64 10.45 -24.82
CA GLU A 99 -12.70 10.39 -23.70
C GLU A 99 -12.94 9.22 -22.71
N SER A 100 -11.92 8.41 -22.45
CA SER A 100 -11.97 7.37 -21.41
C SER A 100 -11.96 7.98 -19.99
N LEU A 101 -12.45 7.25 -19.01
CA LEU A 101 -12.32 7.60 -17.59
C LEU A 101 -10.84 7.65 -17.17
N PHE A 102 -9.99 6.82 -17.78
CA PHE A 102 -8.54 6.89 -17.59
C PHE A 102 -7.93 8.21 -18.09
N SER A 103 -8.35 8.67 -19.28
CA SER A 103 -7.94 9.99 -19.80
C SER A 103 -8.43 11.12 -18.90
N TYR A 104 -9.69 11.01 -18.43
CA TYR A 104 -10.27 11.97 -17.53
C TYR A 104 -9.48 12.07 -16.22
N TYR A 105 -9.08 10.93 -15.64
CA TYR A 105 -8.16 10.85 -14.50
C TYR A 105 -6.84 11.59 -14.76
N TYR A 106 -6.18 11.34 -15.89
CA TYR A 106 -4.92 12.01 -16.23
C TYR A 106 -5.08 13.53 -16.31
N ARG A 107 -6.17 14.03 -16.92
CA ARG A 107 -6.45 15.47 -16.95
C ARG A 107 -6.78 16.05 -15.58
N LEU A 108 -7.34 15.26 -14.66
CA LEU A 108 -7.48 15.70 -13.27
C LEU A 108 -6.12 15.83 -12.58
N CYS A 109 -5.15 14.97 -12.89
CA CYS A 109 -3.78 15.11 -12.35
C CYS A 109 -3.05 16.34 -12.91
N GLU A 110 -3.41 16.79 -14.12
CA GLU A 110 -2.92 18.08 -14.66
C GLU A 110 -3.46 19.29 -13.88
N VAL A 111 -4.63 19.15 -13.23
CA VAL A 111 -5.16 20.17 -12.32
C VAL A 111 -4.34 20.18 -11.03
N ASP A 112 -4.30 19.05 -10.33
CA ASP A 112 -3.43 18.81 -9.17
C ASP A 112 -3.48 17.34 -8.75
N ASP A 113 -2.40 16.81 -8.19
CA ASP A 113 -2.38 15.48 -7.55
C ASP A 113 -3.47 15.37 -6.45
N MET A 114 -3.72 16.46 -5.71
CA MET A 114 -4.76 16.54 -4.68
C MET A 114 -6.18 16.41 -5.23
N VAL A 115 -6.37 16.54 -6.55
CA VAL A 115 -7.65 16.30 -7.22
C VAL A 115 -7.73 14.85 -7.69
N CYS A 116 -6.68 14.33 -8.35
CA CYS A 116 -6.77 13.03 -9.00
C CYS A 116 -6.51 11.82 -8.07
N TYR A 117 -5.73 11.99 -7.00
CA TYR A 117 -5.48 10.93 -6.01
C TYR A 117 -6.77 10.44 -5.31
N PRO A 118 -7.61 11.33 -4.73
CA PRO A 118 -8.91 10.88 -4.22
C PRO A 118 -9.78 10.31 -5.34
N TRP A 119 -9.78 10.96 -6.51
CA TRP A 119 -10.68 10.60 -7.60
C TRP A 119 -10.47 9.17 -8.08
N VAL A 120 -9.22 8.74 -8.27
CA VAL A 120 -8.92 7.40 -8.78
C VAL A 120 -9.27 6.31 -7.76
N ALA A 121 -9.17 6.60 -6.46
CA ALA A 121 -9.66 5.69 -5.42
C ALA A 121 -11.20 5.69 -5.30
N GLN A 122 -11.86 6.80 -5.63
CA GLN A 122 -13.32 6.97 -5.56
C GLN A 122 -14.04 6.41 -6.80
N VAL A 123 -13.38 6.30 -7.95
CA VAL A 123 -13.99 5.94 -9.24
C VAL A 123 -14.72 4.58 -9.22
N PHE A 124 -14.31 3.70 -8.30
CA PHE A 124 -14.91 2.37 -8.07
C PHE A 124 -16.18 2.39 -7.21
N SER A 125 -16.74 3.58 -6.94
CA SER A 125 -17.99 3.74 -6.19
C SER A 125 -19.19 3.11 -6.90
N GLY A 126 -20.13 2.60 -6.12
CA GLY A 126 -21.32 1.90 -6.61
C GLY A 126 -21.15 0.39 -6.74
N PHE A 127 -19.95 -0.15 -6.53
CA PHE A 127 -19.70 -1.60 -6.45
C PHE A 127 -19.67 -2.06 -5.00
N THR A 128 -20.03 -3.32 -4.76
CA THR A 128 -19.74 -3.99 -3.48
C THR A 128 -18.28 -4.41 -3.41
N LEU A 129 -17.74 -4.54 -2.20
CA LEU A 129 -16.36 -5.05 -2.03
C LEU A 129 -16.19 -6.46 -2.60
N LYS A 130 -17.23 -7.30 -2.56
CA LYS A 130 -17.21 -8.63 -3.17
C LYS A 130 -17.05 -8.57 -4.69
N GLU A 131 -17.73 -7.65 -5.36
CA GLU A 131 -17.59 -7.46 -6.81
C GLU A 131 -16.18 -6.96 -7.16
N LEU A 132 -15.71 -5.93 -6.43
CA LEU A 132 -14.36 -5.40 -6.60
C LEU A 132 -13.28 -6.45 -6.39
N LYS A 133 -13.41 -7.32 -5.38
CA LYS A 133 -12.49 -8.44 -5.15
C LYS A 133 -12.40 -9.38 -6.35
N GLY A 134 -13.55 -9.69 -6.97
CA GLY A 134 -13.57 -10.49 -8.20
C GLY A 134 -12.78 -9.84 -9.33
N TYR A 135 -12.97 -8.54 -9.58
CA TYR A 135 -12.27 -7.83 -10.64
C TYR A 135 -10.78 -7.61 -10.36
N VAL A 136 -10.40 -7.36 -9.10
CA VAL A 136 -8.99 -7.34 -8.68
C VAL A 136 -8.34 -8.68 -8.98
N ASP A 137 -8.97 -9.80 -8.60
CA ASP A 137 -8.40 -11.13 -8.86
C ASP A 137 -8.29 -11.46 -10.34
N GLU A 138 -9.26 -11.05 -11.16
CA GLU A 138 -9.20 -11.19 -12.61
C GLU A 138 -8.07 -10.35 -13.23
N LEU A 139 -7.91 -9.11 -12.79
CA LEU A 139 -6.83 -8.22 -13.25
C LEU A 139 -5.46 -8.80 -12.90
N MET A 140 -5.26 -9.19 -11.64
CA MET A 140 -4.00 -9.76 -11.14
C MET A 140 -3.64 -11.07 -11.87
N ALA A 141 -4.64 -11.84 -12.33
CA ALA A 141 -4.43 -13.07 -13.09
C ALA A 141 -4.28 -12.84 -14.61
N SER A 142 -4.58 -11.64 -15.12
CA SER A 142 -4.69 -11.39 -16.56
C SER A 142 -3.37 -11.54 -17.30
N GLY A 143 -2.26 -11.13 -16.67
CA GLY A 143 -0.91 -11.17 -17.24
C GLY A 143 -0.72 -10.37 -18.53
N LYS A 144 -1.69 -9.51 -18.90
CA LYS A 144 -1.73 -8.80 -20.17
C LYS A 144 -1.88 -7.30 -19.92
N PRO A 145 -1.16 -6.44 -20.67
CA PRO A 145 -1.42 -5.01 -20.62
C PRO A 145 -2.87 -4.68 -20.99
N VAL A 146 -3.43 -3.69 -20.30
CA VAL A 146 -4.80 -3.22 -20.45
C VAL A 146 -4.82 -2.01 -21.38
N PRO A 147 -5.46 -2.09 -22.55
CA PRO A 147 -5.50 -0.97 -23.48
C PRO A 147 -6.39 0.16 -22.95
N THR A 148 -6.00 1.40 -23.22
CA THR A 148 -6.77 2.60 -22.92
C THR A 148 -6.34 3.74 -23.84
N THR A 149 -6.95 4.91 -23.67
CA THR A 149 -6.56 6.14 -24.35
C THR A 149 -6.36 7.26 -23.34
N TYR A 150 -5.52 8.24 -23.66
CA TYR A 150 -5.44 9.51 -22.95
C TYR A 150 -5.12 10.66 -23.91
N TYR A 151 -5.35 11.90 -23.47
CA TYR A 151 -4.93 13.09 -24.21
C TYR A 151 -3.49 13.49 -23.88
N ASP A 152 -2.63 13.59 -24.90
CA ASP A 152 -1.36 14.31 -24.84
C ASP A 152 -1.57 15.68 -25.52
N GLY A 153 -1.84 16.70 -24.69
CA GLY A 153 -2.39 17.98 -25.16
C GLY A 153 -3.75 17.80 -25.84
N ASP A 154 -3.81 17.99 -27.15
CA ASP A 154 -5.03 17.81 -27.96
C ASP A 154 -5.07 16.47 -28.72
N LYS A 155 -4.00 15.67 -28.65
CA LYS A 155 -3.90 14.42 -29.39
C LYS A 155 -4.36 13.25 -28.54
N VAL A 156 -5.26 12.42 -29.08
CA VAL A 156 -5.60 11.13 -28.48
C VAL A 156 -4.45 10.14 -28.70
N VAL A 157 -3.96 9.55 -27.62
CA VAL A 157 -2.86 8.57 -27.61
C VAL A 157 -3.40 7.24 -27.11
N ASN A 158 -3.12 6.16 -27.85
CA ASN A 158 -3.36 4.80 -27.38
C ASN A 158 -2.27 4.41 -26.38
N TYR A 159 -2.68 3.83 -25.25
CA TYR A 159 -1.80 3.45 -24.16
C TYR A 159 -2.13 2.05 -23.64
N ASN A 160 -1.14 1.40 -23.05
CA ASN A 160 -1.29 0.08 -22.44
C ASN A 160 -0.77 0.15 -21.01
N VAL A 161 -1.66 -0.06 -20.04
CA VAL A 161 -1.32 -0.08 -18.61
C VAL A 161 -1.00 -1.51 -18.20
N ASN A 162 0.12 -1.75 -17.54
CA ASN A 162 0.45 -3.09 -17.06
C ASN A 162 -0.31 -3.39 -15.75
N PRO A 163 -0.92 -4.58 -15.60
CA PRO A 163 -1.47 -5.01 -14.32
C PRO A 163 -0.35 -5.20 -13.28
N PRO A 164 -0.66 -5.18 -11.98
CA PRO A 164 0.35 -5.32 -10.95
C PRO A 164 1.09 -6.66 -11.06
N LYS A 165 2.40 -6.63 -10.77
CA LYS A 165 3.23 -7.83 -10.72
C LYS A 165 3.98 -7.89 -9.40
N ILE A 166 3.63 -8.86 -8.57
CA ILE A 166 4.21 -9.08 -7.24
C ILE A 166 5.73 -9.05 -7.29
N PHE A 167 6.37 -8.23 -6.45
CA PHE A 167 7.82 -8.28 -6.25
C PHE A 167 8.15 -9.45 -5.32
N THR A 168 8.84 -10.46 -5.83
CA THR A 168 9.21 -11.63 -5.05
C THR A 168 10.08 -11.23 -3.85
N GLY A 169 10.99 -10.25 -4.03
CA GLY A 169 11.82 -9.73 -2.94
C GLY A 169 11.01 -9.05 -1.83
N GLN A 170 9.92 -8.35 -2.17
CA GLN A 170 9.07 -7.72 -1.15
C GLN A 170 8.25 -8.75 -0.38
N VAL A 171 7.74 -9.79 -1.05
CA VAL A 171 7.11 -10.92 -0.37
C VAL A 171 8.07 -11.57 0.63
N GLU A 172 9.33 -11.78 0.24
CA GLU A 172 10.36 -12.29 1.15
C GLU A 172 10.58 -11.36 2.35
N LEU A 173 10.72 -10.05 2.10
CA LEU A 173 10.96 -9.08 3.16
C LEU A 173 9.78 -8.97 4.14
N TYR A 174 8.54 -8.96 3.64
CA TYR A 174 7.34 -8.94 4.48
C TYR A 174 7.30 -10.14 5.43
N ASN A 175 7.45 -11.35 4.89
CA ASN A 175 7.42 -12.56 5.69
C ASN A 175 8.59 -12.61 6.67
N LYS A 176 9.80 -12.26 6.24
CA LYS A 176 10.98 -12.23 7.12
C LYS A 176 10.82 -11.23 8.27
N LEU A 177 10.26 -10.04 8.03
CA LEU A 177 9.96 -9.07 9.09
C LEU A 177 8.96 -9.64 10.10
N MET A 178 7.85 -10.22 9.63
CA MET A 178 6.82 -10.81 10.48
C MET A 178 7.33 -12.02 11.29
N GLU A 179 8.11 -12.90 10.66
CA GLU A 179 8.78 -14.04 11.31
C GLU A 179 9.72 -13.60 12.45
N ASN A 180 10.29 -12.40 12.33
CA ASN A 180 11.18 -11.80 13.33
C ASN A 180 10.44 -10.87 14.30
N GLY A 181 9.11 -10.92 14.36
CA GLY A 181 8.32 -10.15 15.32
C GLY A 181 8.39 -8.63 15.10
N ILE A 182 8.64 -8.19 13.87
CA ILE A 182 8.48 -6.81 13.43
C ILE A 182 7.13 -6.72 12.72
N GLU A 183 6.22 -5.92 13.26
CA GLU A 183 4.88 -5.80 12.68
C GLU A 183 4.94 -5.03 11.35
N VAL A 184 4.25 -5.51 10.33
CA VAL A 184 4.27 -4.90 9.00
C VAL A 184 2.93 -4.23 8.72
N TYR A 185 3.00 -2.99 8.23
CA TYR A 185 1.88 -2.17 7.80
C TYR A 185 2.06 -1.75 6.34
N VAL A 186 0.94 -1.62 5.64
CA VAL A 186 0.87 -0.93 4.36
C VAL A 186 0.25 0.45 4.56
N MET A 187 0.85 1.46 3.92
CA MET A 187 0.41 2.85 3.88
C MET A 187 0.36 3.31 2.43
N THR A 188 -0.77 3.06 1.78
CA THR A 188 -0.96 3.27 0.33
C THR A 188 -1.75 4.53 0.00
N ALA A 189 -1.44 5.16 -1.13
CA ALA A 189 -2.24 6.24 -1.71
C ALA A 189 -3.42 5.74 -2.57
N ALA A 190 -3.57 4.42 -2.73
CA ALA A 190 -4.72 3.77 -3.35
C ALA A 190 -5.81 3.44 -2.31
N SER A 191 -6.98 2.98 -2.78
CA SER A 191 -8.08 2.49 -1.95
C SER A 191 -7.63 1.45 -0.92
N GLU A 192 -7.95 1.68 0.34
CA GLU A 192 -7.63 0.77 1.44
C GLU A 192 -8.22 -0.63 1.20
N GLU A 193 -9.45 -0.71 0.68
CA GLU A 193 -10.13 -1.98 0.43
C GLU A 193 -9.53 -2.71 -0.77
N LEU A 194 -9.22 -2.01 -1.87
CA LEU A 194 -8.61 -2.64 -3.05
C LEU A 194 -7.21 -3.18 -2.74
N VAL A 195 -6.40 -2.41 -2.03
CA VAL A 195 -5.07 -2.88 -1.61
C VAL A 195 -5.19 -4.04 -0.62
N ARG A 196 -6.19 -4.02 0.27
CA ARG A 196 -6.45 -5.14 1.19
C ARG A 196 -6.75 -6.44 0.45
N MET A 197 -7.48 -6.37 -0.67
CA MET A 197 -7.78 -7.53 -1.52
C MET A 197 -6.53 -8.21 -2.11
N VAL A 198 -5.38 -7.53 -2.12
CA VAL A 198 -4.09 -8.07 -2.55
C VAL A 198 -3.20 -8.38 -1.34
N ALA A 199 -2.92 -7.41 -0.49
CA ALA A 199 -1.92 -7.52 0.57
C ALA A 199 -2.32 -8.49 1.71
N ALA A 200 -3.62 -8.63 2.00
CA ALA A 200 -4.10 -9.55 3.03
C ALA A 200 -4.46 -10.94 2.48
N ASP A 201 -4.58 -11.10 1.17
CA ASP A 201 -4.94 -12.38 0.57
C ASP A 201 -3.69 -13.27 0.45
N PRO A 202 -3.65 -14.44 1.13
CA PRO A 202 -2.52 -15.35 1.08
C PRO A 202 -2.15 -15.80 -0.34
N LYS A 203 -3.08 -15.71 -1.30
CA LYS A 203 -2.82 -15.96 -2.74
C LYS A 203 -1.63 -15.15 -3.28
N TYR A 204 -1.40 -13.95 -2.77
CA TYR A 204 -0.33 -13.05 -3.23
C TYR A 204 0.92 -13.08 -2.36
N GLY A 205 0.93 -13.87 -1.28
CA GLY A 205 2.11 -14.18 -0.48
C GLY A 205 2.54 -13.15 0.56
N TYR A 206 1.97 -11.93 0.58
CA TYR A 206 2.32 -10.92 1.58
C TYR A 206 1.85 -11.28 3.00
N ASN A 207 0.75 -12.05 3.11
CA ASN A 207 0.21 -12.58 4.35
C ASN A 207 -0.06 -11.53 5.45
N LEU A 208 -0.36 -10.29 5.08
CA LEU A 208 -0.61 -9.24 6.05
C LEU A 208 -1.95 -9.45 6.77
N LYS A 209 -1.98 -9.04 8.04
CA LYS A 209 -3.23 -8.87 8.76
C LYS A 209 -4.07 -7.80 8.03
N PRO A 210 -5.36 -8.04 7.72
CA PRO A 210 -6.13 -7.07 6.96
C PRO A 210 -6.27 -5.69 7.65
N GLN A 211 -6.22 -5.66 8.98
CA GLN A 211 -6.24 -4.41 9.76
C GLN A 211 -4.97 -3.54 9.61
N ASN A 212 -3.85 -4.14 9.19
CA ASN A 212 -2.57 -3.44 9.02
C ASN A 212 -2.43 -2.81 7.63
N ILE A 213 -3.46 -2.91 6.78
CA ILE A 213 -3.52 -2.22 5.50
C ILE A 213 -4.30 -0.93 5.68
N ILE A 214 -3.58 0.18 5.51
CA ILE A 214 -4.06 1.54 5.71
C ILE A 214 -3.96 2.24 4.35
N GLY A 215 -5.08 2.77 3.88
CA GLY A 215 -5.14 3.41 2.57
C GLY A 215 -6.24 4.45 2.47
N VAL A 216 -6.53 4.87 1.24
CA VAL A 216 -7.59 5.82 0.96
C VAL A 216 -8.90 5.17 1.34
N THR A 217 -9.47 5.65 2.43
CA THR A 217 -10.70 5.11 2.97
C THR A 217 -11.85 5.95 2.47
N THR A 218 -12.92 5.29 2.03
CA THR A 218 -14.21 5.93 1.78
C THR A 218 -15.28 5.28 2.64
N LEU A 219 -16.43 5.95 2.79
CA LEU A 219 -17.56 5.33 3.48
C LEU A 219 -18.03 4.10 2.70
N LEU A 220 -18.20 3.01 3.44
CA LEU A 220 -18.91 1.81 3.00
C LEU A 220 -20.36 1.90 3.46
N LYS A 221 -21.28 1.49 2.61
CA LYS A 221 -22.73 1.58 2.86
C LYS A 221 -23.39 0.22 2.79
N ASP A 222 -24.16 -0.12 3.82
CA ASP A 222 -25.11 -1.23 3.72
C ASP A 222 -26.31 -0.77 2.87
N ARG A 223 -26.52 -1.41 1.72
CA ARG A 223 -27.62 -1.09 0.80
C ARG A 223 -29.01 -1.31 1.40
N LYS A 224 -29.15 -2.25 2.34
CA LYS A 224 -30.44 -2.61 2.94
C LYS A 224 -30.82 -1.67 4.07
N THR A 225 -29.86 -1.29 4.91
CA THR A 225 -30.13 -0.48 6.11
C THR A 225 -29.80 0.99 5.93
N GLY A 226 -28.93 1.33 4.97
CA GLY A 226 -28.36 2.67 4.80
C GLY A 226 -27.25 3.00 5.81
N GLU A 227 -26.85 2.06 6.67
CA GLU A 227 -25.77 2.26 7.64
C GLU A 227 -24.44 2.54 6.93
N LEU A 228 -23.66 3.47 7.49
CA LEU A 228 -22.35 3.86 6.99
C LEU A 228 -21.25 3.43 7.95
N THR A 229 -20.18 2.88 7.41
CA THR A 229 -19.02 2.43 8.18
C THR A 229 -17.74 2.55 7.36
N THR A 230 -16.59 2.24 7.98
CA THR A 230 -15.31 2.02 7.30
C THR A 230 -14.59 0.89 8.02
N ALA A 231 -13.64 0.22 7.36
CA ALA A 231 -12.73 -0.70 8.05
C ALA A 231 -11.98 0.00 9.19
N ARG A 232 -11.42 1.21 8.94
CA ARG A 232 -10.76 2.03 9.97
C ARG A 232 -11.62 2.21 11.23
N LYS A 233 -12.89 2.62 11.08
CA LYS A 233 -13.83 2.79 12.20
C LYS A 233 -14.06 1.47 12.94
N GLN A 234 -14.24 0.36 12.23
CA GLN A 234 -14.47 -0.94 12.87
C GLN A 234 -13.22 -1.45 13.61
N ILE A 235 -12.03 -1.24 13.04
CA ILE A 235 -10.74 -1.63 13.64
C ILE A 235 -10.51 -0.86 14.93
N THR A 236 -10.68 0.47 14.91
CA THR A 236 -10.58 1.31 16.12
C THR A 236 -11.56 0.86 17.21
N ASN A 237 -12.74 0.39 16.84
CA ASN A 237 -13.75 -0.09 17.78
C ASN A 237 -13.57 -1.57 18.20
N GLY A 238 -12.55 -2.27 17.70
CA GLY A 238 -12.32 -3.69 18.00
C GLY A 238 -13.41 -4.62 17.45
N LYS A 239 -14.12 -4.21 16.39
CA LYS A 239 -15.26 -4.93 15.79
C LYS A 239 -15.07 -5.23 14.30
N TYR A 240 -13.83 -5.21 13.83
CA TYR A 240 -13.54 -5.43 12.43
C TYR A 240 -13.77 -6.89 12.03
N ASP A 241 -14.63 -7.08 11.03
CA ASP A 241 -14.85 -8.34 10.33
C ASP A 241 -14.82 -8.07 8.83
N GLU A 242 -13.72 -8.47 8.20
CA GLU A 242 -13.50 -8.32 6.76
C GLU A 242 -14.64 -8.96 5.94
N LYS A 243 -15.14 -10.13 6.37
CA LYS A 243 -16.17 -10.86 5.62
C LYS A 243 -17.52 -10.16 5.68
N ALA A 244 -17.83 -9.52 6.81
CA ALA A 244 -19.05 -8.74 6.97
C ALA A 244 -19.08 -7.53 6.01
N ASN A 245 -17.92 -6.97 5.67
CA ASN A 245 -17.83 -5.82 4.77
C ASN A 245 -17.99 -6.20 3.28
N LEU A 246 -17.86 -7.48 2.90
CA LEU A 246 -17.88 -7.90 1.49
C LEU A 246 -19.16 -7.48 0.75
N SER A 247 -20.30 -7.43 1.44
CA SER A 247 -21.58 -7.02 0.84
C SER A 247 -21.85 -5.52 0.85
N LEU A 248 -20.98 -4.72 1.48
CA LEU A 248 -21.15 -3.28 1.57
C LEU A 248 -20.77 -2.63 0.24
N GLU A 249 -21.53 -1.60 -0.13
CA GLU A 249 -21.26 -0.74 -1.27
C GLU A 249 -20.13 0.23 -0.94
N TYR A 250 -19.17 0.33 -1.84
CA TYR A 250 -18.13 1.35 -1.85
C TYR A 250 -18.72 2.67 -2.35
N THR A 251 -18.51 3.77 -1.60
CA THR A 251 -19.05 5.10 -1.94
C THR A 251 -17.93 6.12 -2.12
N PRO A 252 -18.17 7.31 -2.69
CA PRO A 252 -17.10 8.26 -2.94
C PRO A 252 -16.79 9.16 -1.73
N TYR A 253 -17.55 9.08 -0.62
CA TYR A 253 -17.31 10.00 0.49
C TYR A 253 -16.00 9.66 1.21
N LEU A 254 -15.00 10.55 1.10
CA LEU A 254 -13.67 10.35 1.67
C LEU A 254 -13.70 10.34 3.20
N TRP A 255 -12.92 9.42 3.76
CA TRP A 255 -12.53 9.38 5.16
C TRP A 255 -11.10 9.90 5.30
N THR A 256 -10.72 10.30 6.51
CA THR A 256 -9.40 10.88 6.80
C THR A 256 -8.69 10.21 7.98
N PRO A 257 -7.35 10.25 8.04
CA PRO A 257 -6.41 10.91 7.12
C PRO A 257 -6.41 10.32 5.70
N ALA A 258 -6.26 11.17 4.68
CA ALA A 258 -6.07 10.71 3.31
C ALA A 258 -4.60 10.31 3.13
N THR A 259 -4.32 9.08 2.73
CA THR A 259 -3.03 8.40 2.93
C THR A 259 -2.03 8.64 1.81
N TRP A 260 -1.81 9.91 1.47
CA TRP A 260 -0.80 10.36 0.52
C TRP A 260 -0.07 11.59 1.05
N MET A 261 1.16 11.81 0.61
CA MET A 261 2.01 12.92 1.06
C MET A 261 2.04 12.98 2.60
N ALA A 262 1.80 14.15 3.20
CA ALA A 262 1.77 14.34 4.65
C ALA A 262 0.72 13.49 5.37
N GLY A 263 -0.32 13.07 4.65
CA GLY A 263 -1.35 12.21 5.20
C GLY A 263 -0.88 10.78 5.48
N LYS A 264 0.17 10.28 4.80
CA LYS A 264 0.85 9.02 5.20
C LYS A 264 1.45 9.13 6.59
N HIS A 265 2.15 10.23 6.88
CA HIS A 265 2.68 10.53 8.20
C HIS A 265 1.55 10.67 9.24
N ALA A 266 0.50 11.44 8.92
CA ALA A 266 -0.66 11.59 9.80
C ALA A 266 -1.34 10.24 10.11
N ALA A 267 -1.41 9.33 9.13
CA ALA A 267 -1.98 8.00 9.30
C ALA A 267 -1.10 7.09 10.16
N ILE A 268 0.24 7.23 10.13
CA ILE A 268 1.13 6.54 11.10
C ILE A 268 0.77 6.97 12.52
N LEU A 269 0.66 8.29 12.77
CA LEU A 269 0.29 8.83 14.08
C LEU A 269 -1.10 8.38 14.52
N THR A 270 -2.05 8.29 13.59
CA THR A 270 -3.46 8.00 13.89
C THR A 270 -3.72 6.50 14.10
N TYR A 271 -3.08 5.63 13.30
CA TYR A 271 -3.46 4.22 13.21
C TYR A 271 -2.39 3.24 13.67
N ILE A 272 -1.15 3.67 13.88
CA ILE A 272 -0.05 2.78 14.27
C ILE A 272 0.50 3.17 15.65
N ASP A 273 1.17 4.31 15.76
CA ASP A 273 1.77 4.77 17.01
C ASP A 273 2.10 6.27 16.92
N GLU A 274 1.79 7.04 17.96
CA GLU A 274 2.04 8.48 18.02
C GLU A 274 3.52 8.82 18.27
N TRP A 275 4.29 7.89 18.83
CA TRP A 275 5.61 8.18 19.40
C TRP A 275 6.69 7.24 18.90
N LYS A 276 6.37 5.95 18.83
CA LYS A 276 7.28 4.95 18.28
C LYS A 276 7.36 5.16 16.79
N LYS A 277 8.58 5.19 16.28
CA LYS A 277 8.90 5.37 14.87
C LYS A 277 9.18 4.01 14.18
N PRO A 278 8.77 3.80 12.92
CA PRO A 278 9.08 2.59 12.17
C PRO A 278 10.58 2.35 12.04
N VAL A 279 11.00 1.09 12.05
CA VAL A 279 12.40 0.69 11.78
C VAL A 279 12.66 0.49 10.28
N LEU A 280 11.62 0.55 9.45
CA LEU A 280 11.74 0.58 8.00
C LEU A 280 10.55 1.32 7.42
N VAL A 281 10.80 2.23 6.47
CA VAL A 281 9.77 2.81 5.61
C VAL A 281 10.17 2.57 4.16
N ALA A 282 9.25 2.05 3.34
CA ALA A 282 9.45 1.80 1.92
C ALA A 282 8.55 2.68 1.04
N GLY A 283 9.08 3.23 -0.04
CA GLY A 283 8.33 4.01 -1.03
C GLY A 283 9.04 4.09 -2.39
N ASP A 284 8.38 4.71 -3.37
CA ASP A 284 8.88 4.91 -4.74
C ASP A 284 8.47 6.25 -5.38
N THR A 285 7.56 7.00 -4.76
CA THR A 285 7.05 8.28 -5.25
C THR A 285 7.48 9.42 -4.33
N PRO A 286 8.40 10.32 -4.76
CA PRO A 286 9.09 11.22 -3.83
C PRO A 286 8.16 12.16 -3.06
N SER A 287 7.14 12.70 -3.72
CA SER A 287 6.16 13.59 -3.09
C SER A 287 5.21 12.85 -2.14
N SER A 288 4.66 11.71 -2.58
CA SER A 288 3.67 10.95 -1.82
C SER A 288 4.27 10.22 -0.62
N ASP A 289 5.43 9.58 -0.78
CA ASP A 289 6.08 8.78 0.26
C ASP A 289 7.06 9.59 1.10
N GLY A 290 7.53 10.73 0.59
CA GLY A 290 8.59 11.52 1.20
C GLY A 290 8.31 11.89 2.66
N TYR A 291 7.06 12.17 3.02
CA TYR A 291 6.72 12.49 4.41
C TYR A 291 6.98 11.31 5.34
N MET A 292 6.49 10.10 5.03
CA MET A 292 6.77 8.94 5.88
C MET A 292 8.25 8.52 5.83
N LEU A 293 8.92 8.67 4.67
CA LEU A 293 10.34 8.38 4.55
C LEU A 293 11.17 9.32 5.45
N PHE A 294 11.03 10.63 5.31
CA PHE A 294 11.92 11.59 5.99
C PHE A 294 11.54 11.90 7.43
N HIS A 295 10.27 11.74 7.83
CA HIS A 295 9.81 12.13 9.16
C HIS A 295 9.72 10.94 10.12
N ASP A 296 9.52 9.72 9.62
CA ASP A 296 9.14 8.59 10.48
C ASP A 296 10.24 7.56 10.69
N VAL A 297 11.24 7.38 9.81
CA VAL A 297 12.25 6.33 10.01
C VAL A 297 13.06 6.52 11.30
N ASN A 298 13.14 5.47 12.12
CA ASN A 298 13.92 5.43 13.35
C ASN A 298 15.40 5.10 13.09
N VAL A 299 16.14 6.07 12.52
CA VAL A 299 17.57 5.90 12.20
C VAL A 299 18.42 5.57 13.43
N ALA A 300 18.05 6.06 14.62
CA ALA A 300 18.76 5.76 15.87
C ALA A 300 18.74 4.26 16.24
N LYS A 301 17.75 3.50 15.75
CA LYS A 301 17.68 2.03 15.87
C LYS A 301 18.25 1.29 14.66
N GLY A 302 19.00 1.98 13.80
CA GLY A 302 19.45 1.44 12.52
C GLY A 302 18.32 1.31 11.50
N GLY A 303 17.25 2.10 11.65
CA GLY A 303 16.10 2.04 10.75
C GLY A 303 16.46 2.44 9.32
N ILE A 304 15.74 1.86 8.35
CA ILE A 304 16.05 1.93 6.92
C ILE A 304 15.03 2.79 6.16
N HIS A 305 15.53 3.64 5.27
CA HIS A 305 14.77 4.23 4.17
C HIS A 305 14.91 3.30 2.96
N LEU A 306 13.88 2.49 2.67
CA LEU A 306 13.86 1.60 1.51
C LEU A 306 13.25 2.36 0.33
N TRP A 307 13.97 2.41 -0.79
CA TRP A 307 13.55 3.14 -1.98
C TRP A 307 13.55 2.23 -3.21
N VAL A 308 12.39 2.10 -3.85
CA VAL A 308 12.26 1.40 -5.12
C VAL A 308 12.38 2.41 -6.26
N ASN A 309 13.58 2.51 -6.84
CA ASN A 309 13.88 3.45 -7.91
C ASN A 309 13.29 2.99 -9.25
N ARG A 310 12.05 3.39 -9.54
CA ARG A 310 11.39 3.10 -10.82
C ARG A 310 11.69 4.10 -11.95
N LYS A 311 12.23 5.29 -11.66
CA LYS A 311 12.46 6.37 -12.64
C LYS A 311 13.64 7.25 -12.23
N ASP A 312 14.55 7.54 -13.16
CA ASP A 312 15.69 8.44 -12.92
C ASP A 312 15.25 9.82 -12.42
N LYS A 313 14.18 10.40 -12.98
CA LYS A 313 13.59 11.67 -12.51
C LYS A 313 13.24 11.63 -11.02
N TYR A 314 12.70 10.51 -10.52
CA TYR A 314 12.34 10.37 -9.12
C TYR A 314 13.56 10.13 -8.24
N MET A 315 14.58 9.43 -8.77
CA MET A 315 15.87 9.31 -8.10
C MET A 315 16.55 10.68 -7.89
N ASP A 316 16.54 11.55 -8.91
CA ASP A 316 17.07 12.90 -8.80
C ASP A 316 16.29 13.74 -7.77
N GLN A 317 14.96 13.63 -7.80
CA GLN A 317 14.10 14.32 -6.85
C GLN A 317 14.35 13.86 -5.41
N ILE A 318 14.41 12.55 -5.14
CA ILE A 318 14.63 12.03 -3.79
C ILE A 318 16.04 12.36 -3.30
N ASN A 319 17.07 12.33 -4.15
CA ASN A 319 18.42 12.80 -3.79
C ASN A 319 18.44 14.28 -3.39
N GLY A 320 17.74 15.13 -4.15
CA GLY A 320 17.57 16.54 -3.80
C GLY A 320 16.83 16.73 -2.47
N MET A 321 15.82 15.91 -2.20
CA MET A 321 15.10 15.91 -0.93
C MET A 321 15.98 15.46 0.24
N MET A 322 16.79 14.41 0.09
CA MET A 322 17.74 13.96 1.12
C MET A 322 18.66 15.11 1.55
N ALA A 323 19.29 15.79 0.57
CA ALA A 323 20.17 16.92 0.85
C ALA A 323 19.43 18.09 1.51
N LYS A 324 18.25 18.43 1.01
CA LYS A 324 17.40 19.51 1.55
C LYS A 324 16.98 19.23 2.99
N HIS A 325 16.48 18.02 3.28
CA HIS A 325 15.99 17.65 4.60
C HIS A 325 17.14 17.49 5.60
N ALA A 326 18.29 16.94 5.19
CA ALA A 326 19.46 16.86 6.05
C ALA A 326 19.97 18.26 6.45
N ALA A 327 20.05 19.20 5.49
CA ALA A 327 20.42 20.58 5.78
C ALA A 327 19.40 21.28 6.69
N ALA A 328 18.10 21.04 6.49
CA ALA A 328 17.05 21.57 7.34
C ALA A 328 17.13 21.01 8.77
N GLN A 329 17.30 19.70 8.95
CA GLN A 329 17.50 19.07 10.26
C GLN A 329 18.70 19.68 11.00
N ALA A 330 19.84 19.84 10.31
CA ALA A 330 21.05 20.43 10.88
C ALA A 330 20.82 21.89 11.31
N LYS A 331 20.12 22.68 10.47
CA LYS A 331 19.80 24.09 10.75
C LYS A 331 18.92 24.24 12.01
N GLU A 332 17.96 23.34 12.20
CA GLU A 332 17.05 23.35 13.35
C GLU A 332 17.63 22.64 14.59
N GLY A 333 18.90 22.22 14.55
CA GLY A 333 19.55 21.54 15.68
C GLY A 333 19.03 20.14 15.96
N LEU A 334 18.39 19.50 14.97
CA LEU A 334 17.90 18.13 15.06
C LEU A 334 18.98 17.12 14.64
N PRO A 335 18.92 15.86 15.11
CA PRO A 335 19.72 14.79 14.54
C PRO A 335 19.50 14.71 13.03
N VAL A 336 20.60 14.68 12.26
CA VAL A 336 20.57 14.56 10.81
C VAL A 336 20.38 13.09 10.43
N THR A 337 19.17 12.75 10.00
CA THR A 337 18.76 11.38 9.66
C THR A 337 18.35 11.20 8.20
N ALA A 338 17.98 12.29 7.51
CA ALA A 338 17.38 12.26 6.19
C ALA A 338 18.27 11.65 5.10
N ASP A 339 19.59 11.66 5.28
CA ASP A 339 20.59 11.12 4.34
C ASP A 339 21.21 9.80 4.83
N LYS A 340 20.62 9.15 5.84
CA LYS A 340 21.18 7.94 6.47
C LYS A 340 20.39 6.68 6.13
N ASN A 341 21.09 5.54 6.10
CA ASN A 341 20.49 4.20 6.00
C ASN A 341 19.54 4.01 4.81
N TRP A 342 19.92 4.50 3.64
CA TRP A 342 19.16 4.28 2.41
C TRP A 342 19.51 2.92 1.80
N VAL A 343 18.48 2.10 1.58
CA VAL A 343 18.55 0.88 0.77
C VAL A 343 17.81 1.18 -0.52
N ILE A 344 18.54 1.29 -1.63
CA ILE A 344 17.98 1.63 -2.93
C ILE A 344 18.09 0.40 -3.85
N VAL A 345 16.98 0.06 -4.50
CA VAL A 345 16.87 -1.03 -5.49
C VAL A 345 16.07 -0.55 -6.68
N LYS A 346 16.28 -1.14 -7.85
CA LYS A 346 15.37 -1.00 -8.99
C LYS A 346 14.28 -2.08 -8.95
N PRO A 347 13.12 -1.88 -9.58
CA PRO A 347 12.09 -2.91 -9.71
C PRO A 347 12.61 -4.28 -10.18
N GLU A 348 13.61 -4.30 -11.07
CA GLU A 348 14.20 -5.52 -11.62
C GLU A 348 15.03 -6.30 -10.61
N ASP A 349 15.60 -5.61 -9.62
CA ASP A 349 16.47 -6.21 -8.61
C ASP A 349 15.68 -7.07 -7.60
N ILE A 350 14.37 -6.83 -7.47
CA ILE A 350 13.47 -7.43 -6.48
C ILE A 350 12.27 -8.15 -7.09
N GLN A 351 12.28 -8.35 -8.42
CA GLN A 351 11.16 -8.93 -9.17
C GLN A 351 10.92 -10.40 -8.89
#